data_AF-A0A6I0LDR0-F1
#
_entry.id   AF-A0A6I0LDR0-F1
#
_cell.length_a   1.000
_cell.length_b   1.000
_cell.length_c   1.000
_cell.angle_alpha   90.00
_cell.angle_beta   90.00
_cell.angle_gamma   90.00
#
_symmetry.space_group_name_H-M   'P 1'
#
loop_
_entity.id
_entity.type
_entity.pdbx_description
1 polymer ?
#
loop_
_entity_poly.entity_id
_entity_poly.type
_entity_poly.pdbx_seq_one_letter_code
_entity_poly.pdbx_strand_id
1 'polypeptide(L)'
;MNASLSVVCYKSKRLSNGESPLMLQVSKGGKRQYQSLGVSVNPKFWDFSKNKPKSNCPNREYILKLILNKQAELQQRMLELNAEQKEYTTTTLLHDEHRKFELKTVKQFYQELIEQYKANEKCGNRLIYKSSYNSINVFTNGNLEIPFSAIDVAWLNKYEKWLRSKGNKETTMSLMFRTLRSAYNKAIESKCARKSDYPFNDYRISKFDVSTEKRAIAKADVLKFSTDVHSIGKQQYVQLSKDIFIFSYLCGGINFTDIANLTKDNIIEGKRLHYIRQKT
;
A
#
# COMPACT_ATOMS: atom_id res chain seq x y z
N MET A 1 22.94 19.67 -9.64
CA MET A 1 22.38 20.94 -10.16
C MET A 1 20.87 20.93 -9.98
N ASN A 2 20.32 21.96 -9.34
CA ASN A 2 18.87 22.11 -9.16
C ASN A 2 18.20 22.46 -10.49
N ALA A 3 16.93 22.04 -10.64
CA ALA A 3 16.14 22.42 -11.81
C ALA A 3 15.76 23.91 -11.75
N SER A 4 15.64 24.56 -12.91
CA SER A 4 15.14 25.94 -13.02
C SER A 4 13.68 25.96 -13.50
N LEU A 5 12.91 26.90 -12.95
CA LEU A 5 11.49 27.12 -13.26
C LEU A 5 11.29 28.51 -13.86
N SER A 6 10.58 28.57 -14.99
CA SER A 6 10.14 29.82 -15.61
C SER A 6 8.76 29.64 -16.22
N VAL A 7 8.03 30.73 -16.42
CA VAL A 7 6.79 30.72 -17.22
C VAL A 7 7.04 31.52 -18.48
N VAL A 8 6.66 30.96 -19.62
CA VAL A 8 6.87 31.58 -20.93
C VAL A 8 5.58 31.63 -21.73
N CYS A 9 5.39 32.72 -22.48
CA CYS A 9 4.36 32.81 -23.50
C CYS A 9 4.85 32.09 -24.77
N TYR A 10 4.22 30.97 -25.11
CA TYR A 10 4.75 30.03 -26.10
C TYR A 10 4.33 30.39 -27.52
N LYS A 11 5.09 31.30 -28.15
CA LYS A 11 4.78 31.86 -29.48
C LYS A 11 4.67 30.84 -30.61
N SER A 12 5.35 29.69 -30.50
CA SER A 12 5.31 28.65 -31.52
C SER A 12 3.94 27.96 -31.64
N LYS A 13 3.06 28.14 -30.64
CA LYS A 13 1.67 27.69 -30.68
C LYS A 13 0.74 28.89 -30.57
N ARG A 14 -0.04 29.14 -31.62
CA ARG A 14 -1.09 30.16 -31.62
C ARG A 14 -2.45 29.48 -31.69
N LEU A 15 -3.36 29.88 -30.80
CA LEU A 15 -4.74 29.38 -30.76
C LEU A 15 -5.59 30.08 -31.82
N SER A 16 -6.76 29.51 -32.13
CA SER A 16 -7.71 30.06 -33.11
C SER A 16 -8.17 31.49 -32.76
N ASN A 17 -8.23 31.83 -31.47
CA ASN A 17 -8.54 33.17 -30.97
C ASN A 17 -7.36 34.17 -31.07
N GLY A 18 -6.22 33.75 -31.64
CA GLY A 18 -5.03 34.59 -31.82
C GLY A 18 -4.13 34.71 -30.59
N GLU A 19 -4.47 34.07 -29.47
CA GLU A 19 -3.66 34.03 -28.25
C GLU A 19 -2.58 32.95 -28.29
N SER A 20 -1.60 33.06 -27.39
CA SER A 20 -0.56 32.06 -27.18
C SER A 20 -0.69 31.49 -25.76
N PRO A 21 -0.55 30.17 -25.58
CA PRO A 21 -0.65 29.54 -24.28
C PRO A 21 0.53 29.93 -23.39
N LEU A 22 0.26 30.06 -22.09
CA LEU A 22 1.30 30.19 -21.08
C LEU A 22 1.76 28.80 -20.66
N MET A 23 3.06 28.58 -20.75
CA MET A 23 3.70 27.30 -20.46
C MET A 23 4.67 27.46 -19.30
N LEU A 24 4.56 26.55 -18.33
CA LEU A 24 5.56 26.36 -17.29
C LEU A 24 6.72 25.58 -17.90
N GLN A 25 7.90 26.17 -17.91
CA GLN A 25 9.13 25.59 -18.42
C GLN A 25 9.98 25.12 -17.24
N VAL A 26 10.39 23.85 -17.31
CA VAL A 26 11.29 23.22 -16.35
C VAL A 26 12.56 22.80 -17.08
N SER A 27 13.72 23.22 -16.58
CA SER A 27 15.01 22.86 -17.15
C SER A 27 15.92 22.18 -16.13
N LYS A 28 16.47 21.00 -16.47
CA LYS A 28 17.47 20.30 -15.64
C LYS A 28 18.41 19.49 -16.53
N GLY A 29 19.72 19.59 -16.32
CA GLY A 29 20.71 18.79 -17.05
C GLY A 29 20.64 18.95 -18.58
N GLY A 30 20.44 20.19 -19.06
CA GLY A 30 20.32 20.50 -20.48
C GLY A 30 18.97 20.14 -21.13
N LYS A 31 18.11 19.37 -20.45
CA LYS A 31 16.76 19.03 -20.94
C LYS A 31 15.74 20.07 -20.51
N ARG A 32 14.83 20.43 -21.41
CA ARG A 32 13.72 21.37 -21.18
C ARG A 32 12.39 20.68 -21.46
N GLN A 33 11.44 20.80 -20.55
CA GLN A 33 10.06 20.37 -20.77
C GLN A 33 9.09 21.49 -20.43
N TYR A 34 7.91 21.41 -21.06
CA TYR A 34 6.87 22.42 -20.95
C TYR A 34 5.56 21.76 -20.52
N GLN A 35 4.87 22.38 -19.56
CA GLN A 35 3.52 22.02 -19.14
C GLN A 35 2.60 23.24 -19.31
N SER A 36 1.43 23.03 -19.91
CA SER A 36 0.45 24.10 -20.09
C SER A 36 -0.11 24.53 -18.73
N LEU A 37 -0.23 25.84 -18.51
CA LEU A 37 -0.95 26.40 -17.35
C LEU A 37 -2.47 26.41 -17.54
N GLY A 38 -2.98 26.00 -18.71
CA GLY A 38 -4.41 26.00 -19.02
C GLY A 38 -4.98 27.39 -19.35
N VAL A 39 -4.12 28.40 -19.45
CA VAL A 39 -4.48 29.77 -19.84
C VAL A 39 -3.62 30.24 -21.00
N SER A 40 -4.17 31.18 -21.78
CA SER A 40 -3.49 31.85 -22.89
C SER A 40 -3.58 33.35 -22.74
N VAL A 41 -2.67 34.05 -23.41
CA VAL A 41 -2.67 35.52 -23.47
C VAL A 41 -2.35 35.95 -24.89
N ASN A 42 -2.93 37.08 -25.32
CA ASN A 42 -2.46 37.73 -26.52
C ASN A 42 -1.00 38.19 -26.31
N PRO A 43 -0.05 37.84 -27.20
CA PRO A 43 1.36 38.22 -27.06
C PRO A 43 1.60 39.73 -26.82
N LYS A 44 0.71 40.61 -27.28
CA LYS A 44 0.81 42.06 -27.03
C LYS A 44 0.75 42.44 -25.55
N PHE A 45 0.08 41.62 -24.73
CA PHE A 45 -0.10 41.82 -23.28
C PHE A 45 0.95 41.09 -22.42
N TRP A 46 1.94 40.42 -23.04
CA TRP A 46 3.02 39.74 -22.32
C TRP A 46 4.34 40.51 -22.45
N ASP A 47 5.06 40.67 -21.34
CA ASP A 47 6.42 41.19 -21.31
C ASP A 47 7.40 40.02 -21.45
N PHE A 48 8.05 39.92 -22.61
CA PHE A 48 8.98 38.83 -22.93
C PHE A 48 10.35 38.97 -22.26
N SER A 49 10.74 40.18 -21.89
CA SER A 49 11.98 40.43 -21.16
C SER A 49 11.83 40.01 -19.71
N LYS A 50 10.68 40.30 -19.10
CA LYS A 50 10.38 39.97 -17.70
C LYS A 50 9.67 38.63 -17.51
N ASN A 51 9.17 38.02 -18.60
CA ASN A 51 8.33 36.83 -18.58
C ASN A 51 7.12 36.95 -17.65
N LYS A 52 6.39 38.06 -17.76
CA LYS A 52 5.21 38.38 -16.94
C LYS A 52 4.12 39.08 -17.75
N PRO A 53 2.85 39.03 -17.32
CA PRO A 53 1.81 39.88 -17.88
C PRO A 53 2.14 41.37 -17.72
N LYS A 54 1.94 42.17 -18.76
CA LYS A 54 2.01 43.64 -18.71
C LYS A 54 0.91 44.21 -17.81
N SER A 55 1.07 45.46 -17.35
CA SER A 55 0.09 46.14 -16.49
C SER A 55 -1.31 46.20 -17.10
N ASN A 56 -1.42 46.30 -18.42
CA ASN A 56 -2.68 46.36 -19.17
C ASN A 56 -3.21 44.98 -19.63
N CYS A 57 -2.67 43.87 -19.11
CA CYS A 57 -3.14 42.54 -19.47
C CYS A 57 -4.55 42.26 -18.88
N PRO A 58 -5.52 41.80 -19.68
CA PRO A 58 -6.79 41.30 -19.15
C PRO A 58 -6.55 40.16 -18.15
N ASN A 59 -7.36 40.11 -17.08
CA ASN A 59 -7.26 39.10 -16.02
C ASN A 59 -5.84 38.98 -15.40
N ARG A 60 -5.05 40.06 -15.41
CA ARG A 60 -3.66 40.08 -14.94
C ARG A 60 -3.48 39.45 -13.55
N GLU A 61 -4.32 39.82 -12.59
CA GLU A 61 -4.21 39.32 -11.22
C GLU A 61 -4.45 37.81 -11.14
N TYR A 62 -5.45 37.30 -11.86
CA TYR A 62 -5.73 35.89 -11.95
C TYR A 62 -4.55 35.13 -12.58
N ILE A 63 -4.02 35.61 -13.71
CA ILE A 63 -2.87 34.99 -14.38
C ILE A 63 -1.64 35.01 -13.48
N LEU A 64 -1.36 36.12 -12.80
CA LEU A 64 -0.25 36.22 -11.85
C LEU A 64 -0.41 35.25 -10.68
N LYS A 65 -1.61 35.16 -10.09
CA LYS A 65 -1.90 34.21 -9.01
C LYS A 65 -1.71 32.76 -9.47
N LEU A 66 -2.17 32.42 -10.67
CA LEU A 66 -2.01 31.08 -11.25
C LEU A 66 -0.52 30.73 -11.44
N ILE A 67 0.26 31.68 -11.99
CA ILE A 67 1.71 31.53 -12.17
C ILE A 67 2.39 31.31 -10.82
N LEU A 68 2.12 32.16 -9.83
CA LEU A 68 2.72 32.08 -8.51
C LEU A 68 2.38 30.76 -7.81
N ASN A 69 1.12 30.34 -7.85
CA ASN A 69 0.69 29.08 -7.25
C ASN A 69 1.41 27.87 -7.88
N LYS A 70 1.51 27.83 -9.21
CA LYS A 70 2.18 26.72 -9.91
C LYS A 70 3.69 26.72 -9.71
N GLN A 71 4.32 27.89 -9.64
CA GLN A 71 5.73 28.00 -9.28
C GLN A 71 5.98 27.52 -7.84
N ALA A 72 5.17 27.96 -6.88
CA ALA A 72 5.28 27.54 -5.48
C ALA A 72 5.11 26.02 -5.31
N GLU A 73 4.11 25.43 -5.99
CA GLU A 73 3.87 23.98 -6.01
C GLU A 73 5.11 23.19 -6.46
N LEU A 74 5.72 23.57 -7.59
CA LEU A 74 6.93 22.89 -8.08
C LEU A 74 8.16 23.18 -7.24
N GLN A 75 8.30 24.40 -6.70
CA GLN A 75 9.40 24.74 -5.79
C GLN A 75 9.34 23.89 -4.52
N GLN A 76 8.15 23.73 -3.93
CA GLN A 76 7.97 22.85 -2.77
C GLN A 76 8.34 21.40 -3.12
N ARG A 77 7.92 20.89 -4.28
CA ARG A 77 8.27 19.54 -4.74
C ARG A 77 9.78 19.35 -4.91
N MET A 78 10.48 20.35 -5.44
CA MET A 78 11.95 20.32 -5.52
C MET A 78 12.60 20.27 -4.14
N LEU A 79 12.09 21.04 -3.18
CA LEU A 79 12.60 21.06 -1.80
C LEU A 79 12.42 19.71 -1.12
N GLU A 80 11.25 19.09 -1.26
CA GLU A 80 10.94 17.76 -0.70
C GLU A 80 11.86 16.68 -1.27
N LEU A 81 12.04 16.63 -2.59
CA LEU A 81 12.91 15.66 -3.24
C LEU A 81 14.38 15.86 -2.86
N ASN A 82 14.82 17.11 -2.72
CA ASN A 82 16.17 17.44 -2.26
C ASN A 82 16.39 17.04 -0.79
N ALA A 83 15.41 17.28 0.08
CA ALA A 83 15.48 16.89 1.50
C ALA A 83 15.56 15.37 1.68
N GLU A 84 14.88 14.61 0.81
CA GLU A 84 14.93 13.14 0.78
C GLU A 84 16.15 12.57 0.02
N GLN A 85 17.06 13.40 -0.49
CA GLN A 85 18.21 13.01 -1.32
C GLN A 85 17.83 12.16 -2.54
N LYS A 86 16.65 12.40 -3.12
CA LYS A 86 16.16 11.67 -4.30
C LYS A 86 16.57 12.36 -5.59
N GLU A 87 17.06 11.59 -6.55
CA GLU A 87 17.19 12.06 -7.92
C GLU A 87 15.82 12.26 -8.57
N TYR A 88 15.71 13.32 -9.39
CA TYR A 88 14.50 13.64 -10.14
C TYR A 88 14.85 14.20 -11.52
N THR A 89 13.97 13.98 -12.49
CA THR A 89 14.04 14.51 -13.85
C THR A 89 13.02 15.62 -14.07
N THR A 90 13.08 16.31 -15.21
CA THR A 90 12.03 17.26 -15.61
C THR A 90 10.67 16.56 -15.72
N THR A 91 10.64 15.31 -16.20
CA THR A 91 9.41 14.53 -16.39
C THR A 91 8.78 14.20 -15.06
N THR A 92 9.56 13.66 -14.12
CA THR A 92 9.06 13.34 -12.78
C THR A 92 8.64 14.58 -12.00
N LEU A 93 9.16 15.77 -12.33
CA LEU A 93 8.79 17.01 -11.66
C LEU A 93 7.50 17.62 -12.23
N LEU A 94 7.27 17.49 -13.55
CA LEU A 94 6.10 18.04 -14.25
C LEU A 94 4.89 17.10 -14.25
N HIS A 95 5.12 15.81 -14.40
CA HIS A 95 4.05 14.82 -14.38
C HIS A 95 3.68 14.53 -12.93
N ASP A 96 2.42 14.81 -12.63
CA ASP A 96 1.82 14.54 -11.34
C ASP A 96 1.39 13.07 -11.28
N GLU A 97 2.37 12.19 -11.07
CA GLU A 97 2.10 10.84 -10.56
C GLU A 97 1.99 10.84 -9.03
N HIS A 98 2.07 12.02 -8.38
CA HIS A 98 1.99 12.13 -6.94
C HIS A 98 0.56 12.48 -6.56
N ARG A 99 -0.23 11.45 -6.23
CA ARG A 99 -1.35 11.62 -5.28
C ARG A 99 -0.92 12.64 -4.23
N LYS A 100 -1.70 13.73 -4.08
CA LYS A 100 -1.50 14.72 -3.02
C LYS A 100 -1.22 13.97 -1.73
N PHE A 101 -0.19 14.41 -1.01
CA PHE A 101 0.13 13.84 0.29
C PHE A 101 -1.04 14.14 1.22
N GLU A 102 -1.86 13.14 1.50
CA GLU A 102 -3.01 13.24 2.38
C GLU A 102 -2.71 12.36 3.58
N LEU A 103 -2.13 12.96 4.62
CA LEU A 103 -1.78 12.23 5.83
C LEU A 103 -3.04 11.64 6.45
N LYS A 104 -2.99 10.33 6.75
CA LYS A 104 -4.08 9.62 7.42
C LYS A 104 -3.64 9.11 8.78
N THR A 105 -4.61 8.97 9.68
CA THR A 105 -4.38 8.25 10.92
C THR A 105 -4.30 6.75 10.67
N VAL A 106 -3.69 6.02 11.61
CA VAL A 106 -3.64 4.55 11.61
C VAL A 106 -5.05 3.98 11.50
N LYS A 107 -6.03 4.57 12.21
CA LYS A 107 -7.43 4.16 12.14
C LYS A 107 -8.00 4.19 10.72
N GLN A 108 -7.93 5.37 10.09
CA GLN A 108 -8.50 5.61 8.76
C GLN A 108 -7.90 4.64 7.75
N PHE A 109 -6.57 4.51 7.77
CA PHE A 109 -5.87 3.67 6.80
C PHE A 109 -6.15 2.17 7.01
N TYR A 110 -6.23 1.69 8.25
CA TYR A 110 -6.62 0.30 8.52
C TYR A 110 -8.06 0.02 8.08
N GLN A 111 -8.99 0.93 8.35
CA GLN A 111 -10.39 0.78 7.92
C GLN A 111 -10.50 0.69 6.39
N GLU A 112 -9.76 1.53 5.67
CA GLU A 112 -9.68 1.47 4.20
C GLU A 112 -9.14 0.12 3.72
N LEU A 113 -8.04 -0.37 4.30
CA LEU A 113 -7.49 -1.67 3.93
C LEU A 113 -8.48 -2.81 4.21
N ILE A 114 -9.18 -2.78 5.34
CA ILE A 114 -10.16 -3.80 5.71
C ILE A 114 -11.33 -3.82 4.72
N GLU A 115 -11.86 -2.65 4.35
CA GLU A 115 -12.94 -2.56 3.37
C GLU A 115 -12.46 -2.95 1.96
N GLN A 116 -11.25 -2.56 1.55
CA GLN A 116 -10.66 -3.00 0.29
C GLN A 116 -10.50 -4.53 0.22
N TYR A 117 -10.01 -5.16 1.28
CA TYR A 117 -9.90 -6.63 1.31
C TYR A 117 -11.26 -7.33 1.36
N LYS A 118 -12.28 -6.68 1.93
CA LYS A 118 -13.65 -7.18 1.92
C LYS A 118 -14.25 -7.11 0.51
N ALA A 119 -14.11 -5.98 -0.18
CA ALA A 119 -14.60 -5.78 -1.54
C ALA A 119 -13.92 -6.72 -2.56
N ASN A 120 -12.64 -7.03 -2.35
CA ASN A 120 -11.86 -7.95 -3.19
C ASN A 120 -11.98 -9.42 -2.74
N GLU A 121 -12.90 -9.76 -1.83
CA GLU A 121 -13.13 -11.12 -1.32
C GLU A 121 -11.90 -11.81 -0.69
N LYS A 122 -10.90 -11.03 -0.29
CA LYS A 122 -9.67 -11.49 0.37
C LYS A 122 -9.89 -11.67 1.87
N CYS A 123 -10.79 -12.57 2.24
CA CYS A 123 -11.21 -12.82 3.63
C CYS A 123 -10.05 -13.05 4.61
N GLY A 124 -9.03 -13.84 4.23
CA GLY A 124 -7.87 -14.10 5.09
C GLY A 124 -7.09 -12.82 5.44
N ASN A 125 -6.79 -11.99 4.44
CA ASN A 125 -6.12 -10.70 4.65
C ASN A 125 -6.99 -9.78 5.51
N ARG A 126 -8.28 -9.66 5.18
CA ARG A 126 -9.23 -8.85 5.96
C ARG A 126 -9.20 -9.19 7.45
N LEU A 127 -9.22 -10.48 7.79
CA LEU A 127 -9.21 -10.94 9.18
C LEU A 127 -7.89 -10.61 9.89
N ILE A 128 -6.76 -10.76 9.22
CA ILE A 128 -5.44 -10.42 9.77
C ILE A 128 -5.34 -8.92 10.09
N TYR A 129 -5.72 -8.06 9.14
CA TYR A 129 -5.72 -6.60 9.35
C TYR A 129 -6.72 -6.17 10.42
N LYS A 130 -7.92 -6.77 10.45
CA LYS A 130 -8.92 -6.51 11.49
C LYS A 130 -8.44 -6.93 12.88
N SER A 131 -7.77 -8.08 13.00
CA SER A 131 -7.18 -8.54 14.26
C SER A 131 -6.09 -7.58 14.75
N SER A 132 -5.20 -7.15 13.86
CA SER A 132 -4.17 -6.16 14.18
C SER A 132 -4.77 -4.81 14.58
N TYR A 133 -5.76 -4.30 13.85
CA TYR A 133 -6.52 -3.08 14.19
C TYR A 133 -7.12 -3.17 15.60
N ASN A 134 -7.84 -4.25 15.89
CA ASN A 134 -8.48 -4.45 17.20
C ASN A 134 -7.44 -4.50 18.32
N SER A 135 -6.31 -5.19 18.11
CA SER A 135 -5.23 -5.28 19.09
C SER A 135 -4.64 -3.91 19.43
N ILE A 136 -4.35 -3.10 18.40
CA ILE A 136 -3.86 -1.73 18.59
C ILE A 136 -4.94 -0.89 19.29
N ASN A 137 -6.21 -1.06 18.93
CA ASN A 137 -7.32 -0.32 19.53
C ASN A 137 -7.48 -0.60 21.03
N VAL A 138 -7.28 -1.84 21.46
CA VAL A 138 -7.28 -2.15 22.90
C VAL A 138 -6.01 -1.60 23.56
N PHE A 139 -4.85 -1.69 22.92
CA PHE A 139 -3.60 -1.12 23.45
C PHE A 139 -3.68 0.38 23.69
N THR A 140 -4.37 1.12 22.83
CA THR A 140 -4.50 2.58 22.89
C THR A 140 -5.77 3.05 23.60
N ASN A 141 -6.42 2.16 24.37
CA ASN A 141 -7.65 2.45 25.11
C ASN A 141 -8.78 3.04 24.23
N GLY A 142 -8.90 2.56 23.00
CA GLY A 142 -9.92 2.99 22.04
C GLY A 142 -9.58 4.24 21.24
N ASN A 143 -8.45 4.91 21.52
CA ASN A 143 -8.02 6.07 20.76
C ASN A 143 -7.04 5.66 19.65
N LEU A 144 -7.57 5.46 18.44
CA LEU A 144 -6.77 5.09 17.27
C LEU A 144 -6.49 6.24 16.30
N GLU A 145 -6.85 7.47 16.67
CA GLU A 145 -6.54 8.69 15.90
C GLU A 145 -5.06 9.07 16.03
N ILE A 146 -4.20 8.09 15.78
CA ILE A 146 -2.75 8.20 15.90
C ILE A 146 -2.22 8.43 14.49
N PRO A 147 -1.48 9.52 14.22
CA PRO A 147 -0.78 9.68 12.96
C PRO A 147 0.34 8.63 12.86
N PHE A 148 0.64 8.16 11.65
CA PHE A 148 1.73 7.19 11.46
C PHE A 148 3.07 7.67 12.02
N SER A 149 3.35 8.97 11.96
CA SER A 149 4.57 9.59 12.50
C SER A 149 4.73 9.45 14.02
N ALA A 150 3.66 9.16 14.77
CA ALA A 150 3.72 8.90 16.20
C ALA A 150 4.09 7.45 16.54
N ILE A 151 4.13 6.55 15.54
CA ILE A 151 4.62 5.19 15.71
C ILE A 151 6.13 5.19 15.47
N ASP A 152 6.88 5.47 16.54
CA ASP A 152 8.33 5.35 16.56
C ASP A 152 8.79 4.01 17.20
N VAL A 153 10.10 3.81 17.31
CA VAL A 153 10.68 2.62 17.96
C VAL A 153 10.24 2.50 19.42
N ALA A 154 10.09 3.61 20.15
CA ALA A 154 9.67 3.60 21.55
C ALA A 154 8.20 3.16 21.69
N TRP A 155 7.33 3.61 20.79
CA TRP A 155 5.94 3.17 20.69
C TRP A 155 5.86 1.68 20.41
N LEU A 156 6.65 1.17 19.46
CA LEU A 156 6.70 -0.26 19.13
C LEU A 156 7.16 -1.11 20.32
N ASN A 157 8.15 -0.67 21.08
CA ASN A 157 8.60 -1.34 22.30
C ASN A 157 7.53 -1.34 23.40
N LYS A 158 6.77 -0.25 23.57
CA LYS A 158 5.64 -0.19 24.50
C LYS A 158 4.53 -1.17 24.10
N TYR A 159 4.21 -1.23 22.80
CA TYR A 159 3.22 -2.15 22.28
C TYR A 159 3.65 -3.62 22.45
N GLU A 160 4.93 -3.93 22.22
CA GLU A 160 5.48 -5.26 22.48
C GLU A 160 5.34 -5.65 23.96
N LYS A 161 5.76 -4.78 24.88
CA LYS A 161 5.67 -5.04 26.33
C LYS A 161 4.23 -5.31 26.75
N TRP A 162 3.27 -4.59 26.18
CA TRP A 162 1.86 -4.81 26.41
C TRP A 162 1.36 -6.15 25.84
N LEU A 163 1.77 -6.53 24.62
CA LEU A 163 1.43 -7.84 24.06
C LEU A 163 1.96 -8.98 24.93
N ARG A 164 3.20 -8.86 25.44
CA ARG A 164 3.81 -9.81 26.37
C ARG A 164 3.05 -9.89 27.69
N SER A 165 2.62 -8.77 28.26
CA SER A 165 1.83 -8.77 29.50
C SER A 165 0.44 -9.39 29.35
N LYS A 166 -0.08 -9.45 28.12
CA LYS A 166 -1.30 -10.18 27.76
C LYS A 166 -1.06 -11.68 27.46
N GLY A 167 0.17 -12.17 27.61
CA GLY A 167 0.52 -13.58 27.38
C GLY A 167 0.60 -13.98 25.91
N ASN A 168 0.72 -13.02 24.99
CA ASN A 168 0.86 -13.35 23.57
C ASN A 168 2.20 -14.04 23.29
N LYS A 169 2.15 -15.13 22.52
CA LYS A 169 3.34 -15.85 22.05
C LYS A 169 4.07 -15.08 20.94
N GLU A 170 5.35 -15.39 20.75
CA GLU A 170 6.19 -14.79 19.70
C GLU A 170 5.53 -14.83 18.32
N THR A 171 4.87 -15.95 17.96
CA THR A 171 4.15 -16.09 16.68
C THR A 171 3.02 -15.07 16.50
N THR A 172 2.24 -14.82 17.56
CA THR A 172 1.17 -13.82 17.53
C THR A 172 1.74 -12.41 17.45
N MET A 173 2.78 -12.10 18.24
CA MET A 173 3.45 -10.80 18.18
C MET A 173 4.07 -10.55 16.81
N SER A 174 4.75 -11.56 16.25
CA SER A 174 5.30 -11.56 14.90
C SER A 174 4.24 -11.19 13.85
N LEU A 175 3.06 -11.82 13.93
CA LEU A 175 1.93 -11.48 13.06
C LEU A 175 1.50 -10.02 13.24
N MET A 176 1.27 -9.56 14.48
CA MET A 176 0.83 -8.18 14.76
C MET A 176 1.82 -7.14 14.20
N PHE A 177 3.12 -7.32 14.44
CA PHE A 177 4.14 -6.39 13.96
C PHE A 177 4.33 -6.46 12.44
N ARG A 178 4.30 -7.65 11.82
CA ARG A 178 4.36 -7.79 10.35
C ARG A 178 3.15 -7.12 9.68
N THR A 179 1.96 -7.24 10.25
CA THR A 179 0.75 -6.59 9.76
C THR A 179 0.83 -5.07 9.89
N LEU A 180 1.26 -4.54 11.05
CA LEU A 180 1.46 -3.10 11.23
C LEU A 180 2.51 -2.53 10.28
N ARG A 181 3.64 -3.23 10.10
CA ARG A 181 4.66 -2.86 9.11
C ARG A 181 4.08 -2.83 7.69
N SER A 182 3.27 -3.82 7.33
CA SER A 182 2.63 -3.86 6.02
C SER A 182 1.65 -2.71 5.82
N ALA A 183 0.83 -2.39 6.82
CA ALA A 183 -0.06 -1.22 6.80
C ALA A 183 0.73 0.09 6.64
N TYR A 184 1.83 0.26 7.39
CA TYR A 184 2.69 1.44 7.29
C TYR A 184 3.31 1.58 5.89
N ASN A 185 3.88 0.50 5.34
CA ASN A 185 4.45 0.52 3.98
C ASN A 185 3.40 0.90 2.93
N LYS A 186 2.20 0.31 3.02
CA LYS A 186 1.08 0.66 2.14
C LYS A 186 0.64 2.12 2.29
N ALA A 187 0.70 2.67 3.51
CA ALA A 187 0.42 4.08 3.75
C ALA A 187 1.49 4.97 3.09
N ILE A 188 2.77 4.60 3.14
CA ILE A 188 3.85 5.31 2.45
C ILE A 188 3.67 5.25 0.92
N GLU A 189 3.40 4.07 0.37
CA GLU A 189 3.10 3.86 -1.05
C GLU A 189 1.91 4.72 -1.51
N SER A 190 0.89 4.80 -0.66
CA SER A 190 -0.32 5.59 -0.90
C SER A 190 -0.19 7.09 -0.56
N LYS A 191 1.01 7.57 -0.20
CA LYS A 191 1.28 8.96 0.20
C LYS A 191 0.46 9.44 1.40
N CYS A 192 0.07 8.51 2.28
CA CYS A 192 -0.66 8.75 3.53
C CYS A 192 0.25 8.78 4.77
N ALA A 193 1.52 8.40 4.62
CA ALA A 193 2.55 8.44 5.67
C ALA A 193 3.92 8.78 5.05
N ARG A 194 4.80 9.42 5.84
CA ARG A 194 6.15 9.79 5.38
C ARG A 194 7.11 8.63 5.56
N LYS A 195 8.05 8.48 4.62
CA LYS A 195 9.13 7.48 4.71
C LYS A 195 10.16 7.86 5.78
N SER A 196 10.36 9.15 6.04
CA SER A 196 11.25 9.67 7.08
C SER A 196 10.91 9.16 8.48
N ASP A 197 9.62 8.91 8.72
CA ASP A 197 9.11 8.57 10.06
C ASP A 197 9.01 7.05 10.25
N TYR A 198 9.48 6.25 9.28
CA TYR A 198 9.26 4.81 9.24
C TYR A 198 10.14 4.06 10.27
N PRO A 199 9.56 3.45 11.33
CA PRO A 199 10.34 2.93 12.46
C PRO A 199 10.92 1.53 12.24
N PHE A 200 10.47 0.81 11.22
CA PHE A 200 10.84 -0.60 11.01
C PHE A 200 12.18 -0.80 10.29
N ASN A 201 12.91 0.29 10.00
CA ASN A 201 14.33 0.20 9.66
C ASN A 201 15.16 -0.16 10.90
N ASP A 202 14.79 0.42 12.05
CA ASP A 202 15.50 0.24 13.31
C ASP A 202 14.85 -0.83 14.19
N TYR A 203 13.52 -0.96 14.15
CA TYR A 203 12.79 -1.99 14.87
C TYR A 203 12.77 -3.33 14.12
N ARG A 204 13.64 -4.26 14.53
CA ARG A 204 13.77 -5.60 13.93
C ARG A 204 12.68 -6.56 14.42
N ILE A 205 11.80 -6.98 13.51
CA ILE A 205 10.72 -7.96 13.77
C ILE A 205 11.26 -9.41 13.82
N SER A 206 12.45 -9.68 13.28
CA SER A 206 13.05 -11.03 13.27
C SER A 206 13.28 -11.62 14.67
N LYS A 207 13.28 -10.78 15.71
CA LYS A 207 13.34 -11.23 17.12
C LYS A 207 12.16 -12.11 17.55
N PHE A 208 11.04 -12.06 16.82
CA PHE A 208 9.86 -12.89 17.06
C PHE A 208 9.86 -14.19 16.22
N ASP A 209 10.86 -14.42 15.36
CA ASP A 209 10.93 -15.61 14.54
C ASP A 209 11.34 -16.81 15.41
N VAL A 210 10.35 -17.64 15.72
CA VAL A 210 10.52 -18.90 16.45
C VAL A 210 10.35 -20.07 15.50
N SER A 211 11.27 -21.04 15.57
CA SER A 211 11.12 -22.31 14.86
C SER A 211 9.95 -23.09 15.45
N THR A 212 8.96 -23.41 14.63
CA THR A 212 7.92 -24.35 15.04
C THR A 212 8.49 -25.77 15.07
N GLU A 213 8.20 -26.50 16.15
CA GLU A 213 8.56 -27.91 16.25
C GLU A 213 7.99 -28.72 15.08
N LYS A 214 8.77 -29.69 14.58
CA LYS A 214 8.33 -30.60 13.54
C LYS A 214 7.27 -31.55 14.09
N ARG A 215 6.03 -31.41 13.63
CA ARG A 215 4.88 -32.25 14.01
C ARG A 215 4.49 -33.23 12.89
N ALA A 216 5.48 -33.73 12.16
CA ALA A 216 5.24 -34.69 11.09
C ALA A 216 4.83 -36.04 11.67
N ILE A 217 3.81 -36.65 11.10
CA ILE A 217 3.32 -37.99 11.49
C ILE A 217 3.99 -39.03 10.59
N ALA A 218 4.40 -40.16 11.15
CA ALA A 218 5.01 -41.24 10.36
C ALA A 218 3.97 -41.94 9.48
N LYS A 219 4.39 -42.44 8.31
CA LYS A 219 3.49 -43.16 7.37
C LYS A 219 2.75 -44.32 8.05
N ALA A 220 3.44 -45.07 8.91
CA ALA A 220 2.83 -46.17 9.67
C ALA A 220 1.67 -45.69 10.54
N ASP A 221 1.78 -44.52 11.16
CA ASP A 221 0.72 -43.95 12.00
C ASP A 221 -0.44 -43.39 11.17
N VAL A 222 -0.17 -42.86 9.98
CA VAL A 222 -1.23 -42.45 9.04
C VAL A 222 -2.05 -43.68 8.58
N LEU A 223 -1.41 -44.82 8.34
CA LEU A 223 -2.10 -46.04 7.89
C LEU A 223 -3.02 -46.64 8.95
N LYS A 224 -2.76 -46.42 10.24
CA LYS A 224 -3.67 -46.85 11.34
C LYS A 224 -5.08 -46.25 11.22
N PHE A 225 -5.22 -45.09 10.56
CA PHE A 225 -6.55 -44.50 10.32
C PHE A 225 -7.41 -45.29 9.30
N SER A 226 -6.79 -46.17 8.50
CA SER A 226 -7.50 -47.06 7.58
C SER A 226 -7.96 -48.38 8.21
N THR A 227 -7.41 -48.76 9.37
CA THR A 227 -7.63 -50.08 9.99
C THR A 227 -8.19 -50.03 11.41
N ASP A 228 -7.81 -49.08 12.27
CA ASP A 228 -7.87 -49.27 13.74
C ASP A 228 -8.76 -48.31 14.54
N VAL A 229 -9.55 -47.44 13.91
CA VAL A 229 -10.26 -46.39 14.66
C VAL A 229 -11.67 -46.85 15.07
N HIS A 230 -11.79 -47.27 16.33
CA HIS A 230 -13.07 -47.48 17.03
C HIS A 230 -13.91 -46.18 17.02
N SER A 231 -15.20 -46.31 16.75
CA SER A 231 -16.12 -45.17 16.57
C SER A 231 -16.46 -44.50 17.90
N ILE A 232 -15.98 -43.27 18.11
CA ILE A 232 -16.46 -42.36 19.15
C ILE A 232 -17.34 -41.29 18.48
N GLY A 233 -18.65 -41.29 18.77
CA GLY A 233 -19.61 -40.33 18.21
C GLY A 233 -20.50 -40.89 17.09
N LYS A 234 -21.27 -40.01 16.42
CA LYS A 234 -22.15 -40.43 15.30
C LYS A 234 -21.30 -40.97 14.16
N GLN A 235 -21.51 -42.25 13.82
CA GLN A 235 -20.68 -43.00 12.88
C GLN A 235 -20.41 -42.26 11.55
N GLN A 236 -21.40 -41.54 11.01
CA GLN A 236 -21.26 -40.82 9.73
C GLN A 236 -20.22 -39.68 9.75
N TYR A 237 -20.14 -38.88 10.82
CA TYR A 237 -19.21 -37.74 10.86
C TYR A 237 -17.79 -38.18 11.18
N VAL A 238 -17.66 -39.24 11.97
CA VAL A 238 -16.39 -39.91 12.21
C VAL A 238 -15.84 -40.48 10.89
N GLN A 239 -16.68 -41.14 10.10
CA GLN A 239 -16.28 -41.67 8.81
C GLN A 239 -15.88 -40.56 7.83
N LEU A 240 -16.70 -39.51 7.71
CA LEU A 240 -16.38 -38.37 6.84
C LEU A 240 -15.06 -37.70 7.22
N SER A 241 -14.78 -37.54 8.51
CA SER A 241 -13.51 -36.95 8.99
C SER A 241 -12.31 -37.82 8.59
N LYS A 242 -12.44 -39.15 8.68
CA LYS A 242 -11.40 -40.09 8.22
C LYS A 242 -11.20 -39.99 6.71
N ASP A 243 -12.28 -40.00 5.94
CA ASP A 243 -12.23 -39.95 4.49
C ASP A 243 -11.55 -38.66 4.01
N ILE A 244 -11.89 -37.50 4.60
CA ILE A 244 -11.26 -36.21 4.30
C ILE A 244 -9.76 -36.22 4.67
N PHE A 245 -9.40 -36.77 5.82
CA PHE A 245 -8.00 -36.86 6.25
C PHE A 245 -7.16 -37.74 5.31
N ILE A 246 -7.65 -38.94 5.00
CA ILE A 246 -6.97 -39.88 4.09
C ILE A 246 -6.90 -39.30 2.68
N PHE A 247 -7.99 -38.70 2.18
CA PHE A 247 -8.01 -38.04 0.88
C PHE A 247 -6.97 -36.90 0.81
N SER A 248 -6.92 -36.05 1.84
CA SER A 248 -5.91 -34.99 1.94
C SER A 248 -4.49 -35.55 1.82
N TYR A 249 -4.18 -36.62 2.56
CA TYR A 249 -2.87 -37.27 2.55
C TYR A 249 -2.53 -37.86 1.17
N LEU A 250 -3.46 -38.62 0.56
CA LEU A 250 -3.25 -39.29 -0.72
C LEU A 250 -3.14 -38.29 -1.89
N CYS A 251 -3.82 -37.15 -1.81
CA CYS A 251 -3.76 -36.09 -2.81
C CYS A 251 -2.64 -35.06 -2.54
N GLY A 252 -1.53 -35.48 -1.93
CA GLY A 252 -0.34 -34.65 -1.76
C GLY A 252 -0.48 -33.51 -0.74
N GLY A 253 -1.39 -33.66 0.23
CA GLY A 253 -1.62 -32.65 1.27
C GLY A 253 -2.52 -31.50 0.82
N ILE A 254 -3.48 -31.75 -0.08
CA ILE A 254 -4.53 -30.78 -0.41
C ILE A 254 -5.21 -30.31 0.88
N ASN A 255 -5.40 -29.00 1.04
CA ASN A 255 -5.95 -28.46 2.28
C ASN A 255 -7.48 -28.62 2.33
N PHE A 256 -8.06 -28.50 3.53
CA PHE A 256 -9.49 -28.69 3.74
C PHE A 256 -10.37 -27.76 2.90
N THR A 257 -9.98 -26.50 2.72
CA THR A 257 -10.76 -25.53 1.94
C THR A 257 -10.81 -25.91 0.47
N ASP A 258 -9.68 -26.34 -0.10
CA ASP A 258 -9.61 -26.81 -1.47
C ASP A 258 -10.46 -28.08 -1.64
N ILE A 259 -10.39 -29.04 -0.70
CA ILE A 259 -11.23 -30.26 -0.69
C ILE A 259 -12.72 -29.90 -0.69
N ALA A 260 -13.13 -28.95 0.16
CA ALA A 260 -14.53 -28.56 0.32
C ALA A 260 -15.13 -27.92 -0.95
N ASN A 261 -14.28 -27.42 -1.86
CA ASN A 261 -14.70 -26.80 -3.12
C ASN A 261 -14.61 -27.75 -4.33
N LEU A 262 -14.17 -29.00 -4.13
CA LEU A 262 -14.10 -29.97 -5.22
C LEU A 262 -15.50 -30.40 -5.68
N THR A 263 -15.67 -30.51 -6.99
CA THR A 263 -16.85 -31.06 -7.66
C THR A 263 -16.45 -32.26 -8.52
N LYS A 264 -17.44 -32.94 -9.11
CA LYS A 264 -17.19 -34.04 -10.05
C LYS A 264 -16.40 -33.59 -11.28
N ASP A 265 -16.55 -32.33 -11.69
CA ASP A 265 -15.86 -31.76 -12.85
C ASP A 265 -14.36 -31.62 -12.64
N ASN A 266 -13.91 -31.61 -11.38
CA ASN A 266 -12.49 -31.65 -11.05
C ASN A 266 -11.85 -33.02 -11.35
N ILE A 267 -12.63 -34.05 -11.67
CA ILE A 267 -12.12 -35.38 -12.00
C ILE A 267 -12.05 -35.54 -13.52
N ILE A 268 -10.86 -35.36 -14.07
CA ILE A 268 -10.61 -35.47 -15.50
C ILE A 268 -10.44 -36.95 -15.87
N GLU A 269 -11.26 -37.41 -16.82
CA GLU A 269 -11.25 -38.78 -17.36
C GLU A 269 -11.41 -39.87 -16.28
N GLY A 270 -12.03 -39.55 -15.14
CA GLY A 270 -12.17 -40.49 -14.02
C GLY A 270 -10.84 -40.84 -13.31
N LYS A 271 -9.72 -40.20 -13.65
CA LYS A 271 -8.37 -40.62 -13.23
C LYS A 271 -7.55 -39.53 -12.56
N ARG A 272 -7.75 -38.27 -12.93
CA ARG A 272 -6.91 -37.15 -12.44
C ARG A 272 -7.75 -36.10 -11.74
N LEU A 273 -7.36 -35.75 -10.51
CA LEU A 273 -7.91 -34.61 -9.81
C LEU A 273 -7.21 -33.32 -10.28
N HIS A 274 -7.96 -32.40 -10.85
CA HIS A 274 -7.50 -31.08 -11.27
C HIS A 274 -8.22 -29.98 -10.49
N TYR A 275 -7.47 -29.14 -9.78
CA TYR A 275 -7.99 -28.02 -9.01
C TYR A 275 -6.96 -26.88 -8.95
N ILE A 276 -7.44 -25.67 -8.71
CA ILE A 276 -6.60 -24.50 -8.46
C ILE A 276 -6.62 -24.24 -6.96
N ARG A 277 -5.45 -24.19 -6.33
CA ARG A 277 -5.33 -23.92 -4.89
C ARG A 277 -5.84 -22.52 -4.60
N GLN A 278 -6.79 -22.38 -3.68
CA GLN A 278 -7.36 -21.07 -3.36
C GLN A 278 -6.36 -20.14 -2.66
N LYS A 279 -5.37 -20.71 -1.96
CA LYS A 279 -4.39 -19.94 -1.18
C LYS A 279 -3.32 -19.24 -2.05
N THR A 280 -3.06 -19.72 -3.26
CA THR A 280 -1.93 -19.32 -4.11
C THR A 280 -2.44 -18.73 -5.42
#